data_AF-A0A7C8EY72-F1
#
_entry.id   AF-A0A7C8EY72-F1
#
_cell.length_a   1.000
_cell.length_b   1.000
_cell.length_c   1.000
_cell.angle_alpha   90.00
_cell.angle_beta   90.00
_cell.angle_gamma   90.00
#
_symmetry.space_group_name_H-M   'P 1'
#
loop_
_entity.id
_entity.type
_entity.pdbx_description
1 polymer ?
#
loop_
_entity_poly.entity_id
_entity_poly.type
_entity_poly.pdbx_seq_one_letter_code
_entity_poly.pdbx_strand_id
1 'polypeptide(L)'
;MVNEHFDEAEPLVEGLDELPRGVFAPGNLRERVLRRTCATVRARPRRRRAIALAGAALAYVAGLATMHLAVRESEPTVPILAQGTPVAIPSGLEPQPSKPADVELVPADLLIDPKAFAGRVATAPLDERMQLLERAGDRHLIERGDVQAALYYYRQLLDLLPATRQTELNPNDSWLLFSLKQARIKETIPNENAST
;
A
#
# COMPACT_ATOMS: atom_id res chain seq x y z
N MET A 1 -30.67 13.85 11.06
CA MET A 1 -30.10 12.51 10.79
C MET A 1 -30.96 11.89 9.70
N VAL A 2 -30.48 11.93 8.46
CA VAL A 2 -31.16 11.34 7.31
C VAL A 2 -30.67 9.89 7.22
N ASN A 3 -31.56 8.92 7.45
CA ASN A 3 -31.26 7.52 7.21
C ASN A 3 -31.33 7.29 5.70
N GLU A 4 -30.18 7.28 5.03
CA GLU A 4 -30.08 6.79 3.66
C GLU A 4 -30.33 5.28 3.68
N HIS A 5 -31.58 4.91 3.41
CA HIS A 5 -32.00 3.54 3.21
C HIS A 5 -31.46 3.09 1.85
N PHE A 6 -30.39 2.29 1.87
CA PHE A 6 -29.86 1.64 0.67
C PHE A 6 -30.94 0.68 0.16
N ASP A 7 -31.59 1.02 -0.94
CA ASP A 7 -32.57 0.16 -1.60
C ASP A 7 -31.79 -0.87 -2.43
N GLU A 8 -31.68 -2.12 -1.94
CA GLU A 8 -30.98 -3.21 -2.63
C GLU A 8 -31.59 -3.54 -4.02
N ALA A 9 -32.74 -2.96 -4.35
CA ALA A 9 -33.36 -3.06 -5.66
C ALA A 9 -32.84 -2.05 -6.69
N GLU A 10 -32.01 -1.07 -6.31
CA GLU A 10 -31.49 -0.08 -7.25
C GLU A 10 -30.33 -0.68 -8.07
N PRO A 11 -30.50 -0.87 -9.38
CA PRO A 11 -29.48 -1.48 -10.22
C PRO A 11 -28.24 -0.59 -10.26
N LEU A 12 -27.09 -1.14 -9.82
CA LEU A 12 -25.77 -0.49 -9.78
C LEU A 12 -25.27 0.12 -11.11
N VAL A 13 -26.00 -0.08 -12.21
CA VAL A 13 -25.69 0.44 -13.53
C VAL A 13 -26.99 0.89 -14.20
N GLU A 14 -27.23 2.19 -14.14
CA GLU A 14 -28.31 2.86 -14.87
C GLU A 14 -28.08 2.68 -16.38
N GLY A 15 -28.98 1.96 -17.07
CA GLY A 15 -28.89 1.69 -18.52
C GLY A 15 -28.63 0.24 -18.95
N LEU A 16 -28.57 -0.73 -18.04
CA LEU A 16 -28.51 -2.16 -18.42
C LEU A 16 -29.86 -2.79 -18.79
N ASP A 17 -30.98 -2.10 -18.55
CA ASP A 17 -32.32 -2.64 -18.81
C ASP A 17 -32.69 -2.75 -20.30
N GLU A 18 -31.93 -2.10 -21.18
CA GLU A 18 -32.12 -2.21 -22.63
C GLU A 18 -31.29 -3.31 -23.29
N LEU A 19 -30.47 -4.05 -22.53
CA LEU A 19 -29.86 -5.24 -23.10
C LEU A 19 -30.96 -6.27 -23.38
N PRO A 20 -31.16 -6.68 -24.65
CA PRO A 20 -32.21 -7.61 -25.00
C PRO A 20 -32.07 -8.88 -24.16
N ARG A 21 -32.99 -9.09 -23.21
CA ARG A 21 -33.03 -10.23 -22.27
C ARG A 21 -33.27 -11.59 -22.96
N GLY A 22 -32.96 -11.73 -24.25
CA GLY A 22 -33.66 -12.66 -25.12
C GLY A 22 -32.82 -13.47 -26.10
N VAL A 23 -31.50 -13.60 -25.92
CA VAL A 23 -30.76 -14.67 -26.61
C VAL A 23 -29.90 -15.39 -25.58
N PHE A 24 -30.50 -16.39 -24.94
CA PHE A 24 -29.74 -17.39 -24.20
C PHE A 24 -28.73 -17.99 -25.18
N ALA A 25 -27.48 -17.54 -25.10
CA ALA A 25 -26.40 -18.17 -25.82
C ALA A 25 -26.42 -19.66 -25.45
N PRO A 26 -26.39 -20.58 -26.43
CA PRO A 26 -26.48 -22.01 -26.14
C PRO A 26 -25.40 -22.38 -25.11
N GLY A 27 -25.73 -23.28 -24.17
CA GLY A 27 -24.90 -23.51 -22.96
C GLY A 27 -23.43 -23.81 -23.26
N ASN A 28 -23.16 -24.43 -24.42
CA ASN A 28 -21.81 -24.71 -24.93
C ASN A 28 -21.00 -23.44 -25.29
N LEU A 29 -21.66 -22.35 -25.67
CA LEU A 29 -21.06 -21.07 -26.03
C LEU A 29 -20.64 -20.32 -24.76
N ARG A 30 -21.47 -20.36 -23.71
CA ARG A 30 -21.13 -19.83 -22.38
C ARG A 30 -19.90 -20.50 -21.79
N GLU A 31 -19.82 -21.83 -21.82
CA GLU A 31 -18.64 -22.56 -21.34
C GLU A 31 -17.38 -22.24 -22.16
N ARG A 32 -17.48 -22.13 -23.48
CA ARG A 32 -16.33 -21.76 -24.33
C ARG A 32 -15.85 -20.34 -24.05
N VAL A 33 -16.76 -19.39 -23.88
CA VAL A 33 -16.40 -18.00 -23.54
C VAL A 33 -15.76 -17.95 -22.16
N LEU A 34 -16.36 -18.57 -21.14
CA LEU A 34 -15.77 -18.64 -19.79
C LEU A 34 -14.41 -19.32 -19.79
N ARG A 35 -14.25 -20.44 -20.50
CA ARG A 35 -12.97 -21.14 -20.59
C ARG A 35 -11.90 -20.27 -21.26
N ARG A 36 -12.29 -19.50 -22.29
CA ARG A 36 -11.38 -18.60 -23.01
C ARG A 36 -11.02 -17.35 -22.20
N THR A 37 -11.97 -16.75 -21.49
CA THR A 37 -11.73 -15.54 -20.67
C THR A 37 -11.05 -15.87 -19.35
N CYS A 38 -11.40 -16.98 -18.68
CA CYS A 38 -10.72 -17.40 -17.45
C CYS A 38 -9.25 -17.73 -17.70
N ALA A 39 -8.90 -18.29 -18.86
CA ALA A 39 -7.51 -18.59 -19.19
C ALA A 39 -6.65 -17.32 -19.29
N THR A 40 -7.12 -16.29 -20.00
CA THR A 40 -6.41 -15.01 -20.15
C THR A 40 -6.33 -14.24 -18.84
N VAL A 41 -7.42 -14.20 -18.07
CA VAL A 41 -7.46 -13.48 -16.79
C VAL A 41 -6.52 -14.11 -15.77
N ARG A 42 -6.46 -15.46 -15.69
CA ARG A 42 -5.55 -16.16 -14.77
C ARG A 42 -4.09 -16.15 -15.23
N ALA A 43 -3.83 -16.05 -16.54
CA ALA A 43 -2.47 -15.98 -17.06
C ALA A 43 -1.77 -14.65 -16.75
N ARG A 44 -2.51 -13.54 -16.67
CA ARG A 44 -1.96 -12.20 -16.45
C ARG A 44 -1.18 -12.06 -15.12
N PRO A 45 -1.71 -12.45 -13.94
CA PRO A 45 -0.95 -12.37 -12.69
C PRO A 45 0.21 -13.37 -12.66
N ARG A 46 0.04 -14.56 -13.25
CA ARG A 46 1.12 -15.57 -13.34
C ARG A 46 2.30 -15.06 -14.17
N ARG A 47 2.03 -14.40 -15.30
CA ARG A 47 3.06 -13.82 -16.16
C ARG A 47 3.83 -12.71 -15.44
N ARG A 48 3.15 -11.84 -14.69
CA ARG A 48 3.81 -10.81 -13.87
C ARG A 48 4.74 -11.43 -12.82
N ARG A 49 4.29 -12.48 -12.12
CA ARG A 49 5.12 -13.21 -11.14
C ARG A 49 6.32 -13.89 -11.80
N ALA A 50 6.13 -14.52 -12.97
CA ALA A 50 7.22 -15.16 -13.71
C ALA A 50 8.30 -14.16 -14.14
N ILE A 51 7.91 -12.97 -14.60
CA ILE A 51 8.87 -11.90 -14.97
C ILE A 51 9.65 -11.42 -13.74
N ALA A 52 8.96 -11.22 -12.60
CA ALA A 52 9.63 -10.80 -11.37
C ALA A 52 10.64 -11.85 -10.87
N LEU A 53 10.25 -13.14 -10.88
CA LEU A 53 11.14 -14.24 -10.50
C LEU A 53 12.34 -14.36 -11.44
N ALA A 54 12.12 -14.21 -12.75
CA ALA A 54 13.20 -14.22 -13.74
C ALA A 54 14.19 -13.06 -13.51
N GLY A 55 13.69 -11.86 -13.21
CA GLY A 55 14.54 -10.71 -12.88
C GLY A 55 15.38 -10.94 -11.61
N ALA A 56 14.77 -11.47 -10.55
CA ALA A 56 15.48 -11.80 -9.32
C ALA A 56 16.56 -12.87 -9.54
N ALA A 57 16.24 -13.91 -10.32
CA ALA A 57 17.19 -14.97 -10.66
C ALA A 57 18.38 -14.41 -11.46
N LEU A 58 18.13 -13.53 -12.44
CA LEU A 58 19.20 -12.88 -13.21
C LEU A 58 20.09 -12.01 -12.32
N ALA A 59 19.52 -11.21 -11.42
CA ALA A 59 20.29 -10.39 -10.49
C ALA A 59 21.17 -11.26 -9.56
N TYR A 60 20.64 -12.39 -9.08
CA TYR A 60 21.39 -13.32 -8.24
C TYR A 60 22.56 -13.97 -8.99
N VAL A 61 22.32 -14.45 -10.22
CA VAL A 61 23.38 -15.04 -11.07
C VAL A 61 24.45 -13.99 -11.41
N ALA A 62 24.06 -12.74 -11.69
CA ALA A 62 24.99 -11.65 -11.92
C ALA A 62 25.86 -11.39 -10.68
N GLY A 63 25.27 -11.36 -9.48
CA GLY A 63 26.02 -11.20 -8.23
C GLY A 63 27.05 -12.32 -8.01
N LEU A 64 26.66 -13.58 -8.25
CA LEU A 64 27.57 -14.72 -8.17
C LEU A 64 28.71 -14.64 -9.20
N ALA A 65 28.40 -14.22 -10.43
CA ALA A 65 29.40 -14.04 -11.48
C ALA A 65 30.41 -12.96 -11.09
N THR A 66 29.95 -11.83 -10.54
CA THR A 66 30.82 -10.74 -10.07
C THR A 66 31.74 -11.20 -8.93
N MET A 67 31.23 -11.95 -7.96
CA MET A 67 32.07 -12.50 -6.89
C MET A 67 33.14 -13.46 -7.43
N HIS A 68 32.78 -14.31 -8.40
CA HIS A 68 33.74 -15.24 -9.01
C HIS A 68 34.86 -14.53 -9.78
N LEU A 69 34.55 -13.39 -10.41
CA LEU A 69 35.54 -12.57 -11.10
C LEU A 69 36.44 -11.82 -10.10
N ALA A 70 35.88 -11.25 -9.04
CA ALA A 70 36.62 -10.49 -8.03
C ALA A 70 37.64 -11.34 -7.25
N VAL A 71 37.34 -12.62 -7.01
CA VAL A 71 38.26 -13.54 -6.30
C VAL A 71 39.52 -13.84 -7.13
N ARG A 72 39.49 -13.69 -8.46
CA ARG A 72 40.66 -13.95 -9.32
C ARG A 72 41.67 -12.81 -9.36
N GLU A 73 41.26 -11.58 -9.06
CA GLU A 73 42.13 -10.39 -9.15
C GLU A 73 42.69 -9.94 -7.80
N SER A 74 42.33 -10.62 -6.71
CA SER A 74 42.86 -10.30 -5.39
C SER A 74 44.26 -10.89 -5.22
N GLU A 75 45.28 -10.23 -5.78
CA GLU A 75 46.63 -10.38 -5.25
C GLU A 75 46.62 -9.94 -3.78
N PRO A 76 47.24 -10.69 -2.85
CA PRO A 76 47.21 -10.41 -1.43
C PRO A 76 47.96 -9.10 -1.14
N THR A 77 47.24 -8.00 -1.21
CA THR A 77 47.70 -6.70 -0.75
C THR A 77 47.75 -6.76 0.77
N VAL A 78 48.97 -6.90 1.29
CA VAL A 78 49.26 -6.89 2.72
C VAL A 78 48.72 -5.58 3.29
N PRO A 79 47.79 -5.60 4.26
CA PRO A 79 47.21 -4.37 4.79
C PRO A 79 48.29 -3.61 5.55
N ILE A 80 48.70 -2.47 5.01
CA ILE A 80 49.50 -1.49 5.74
C ILE A 80 48.60 -0.90 6.81
N LEU A 81 48.84 -1.27 8.07
CA LEU A 81 48.19 -0.72 9.25
C LEU A 81 48.47 0.79 9.31
N ALA A 82 47.58 1.60 8.74
CA ALA A 82 47.56 3.03 8.97
C ALA A 82 47.18 3.25 10.45
N GLN A 83 48.16 3.65 11.26
CA GLN A 83 47.96 4.11 12.63
C GLN A 83 46.97 5.28 12.60
N GLY A 84 45.73 5.01 12.99
CA GLY A 84 44.68 6.01 13.10
C GLY A 84 45.05 7.05 14.16
N THR A 85 45.17 8.31 13.72
CA THR A 85 45.11 9.46 14.60
C THR A 85 43.74 9.49 15.30
N PRO A 86 43.69 9.61 16.63
CA PRO A 86 42.42 9.69 17.35
C PRO A 86 41.71 11.00 17.00
N VAL A 87 40.66 10.89 16.20
CA VAL A 87 39.72 11.99 15.97
C VAL A 87 38.90 12.16 17.24
N ALA A 88 39.12 13.26 17.93
CA ALA A 88 38.36 13.66 19.11
C ALA A 88 36.88 13.84 18.72
N ILE A 89 36.02 12.96 19.23
CA ILE A 89 34.57 13.09 19.14
C ILE A 89 34.18 14.19 20.15
N PRO A 90 33.65 15.36 19.73
CA PRO A 90 33.17 16.36 20.67
C PRO A 90 31.98 15.79 21.43
N SER A 91 32.22 15.45 22.70
CA SER A 91 31.23 14.99 23.67
C SER A 91 30.39 16.18 24.14
N GLY A 92 29.51 16.66 23.26
CA GLY A 92 28.45 17.61 23.55
C GLY A 92 27.12 16.87 23.63
N LEU A 93 26.95 16.07 24.69
CA LEU A 93 25.69 15.38 24.96
C LEU A 93 24.68 16.40 25.51
N GLU A 94 24.07 17.16 24.60
CA GLU A 94 22.88 17.94 24.91
C GLU A 94 21.77 16.95 25.30
N PRO A 95 21.13 17.09 26.48
CA PRO A 95 20.10 16.16 26.92
C PRO A 95 18.93 16.24 25.94
N GLN A 96 18.81 15.24 25.07
CA GLN A 96 17.69 15.09 24.17
C GLN A 96 16.41 15.14 25.02
N PRO A 97 15.47 16.07 24.72
CA PRO A 97 14.20 16.14 25.43
C PRO A 97 13.55 14.76 25.34
N SER A 98 13.34 14.16 26.51
CA SER A 98 12.68 12.87 26.67
C SER A 98 11.40 12.87 25.86
N LYS A 99 11.41 12.16 24.72
CA LYS A 99 10.27 11.99 23.83
C LYS A 99 9.11 11.53 24.73
N PRO A 100 7.99 12.28 24.79
CA PRO A 100 6.85 11.89 25.61
C PRO A 100 6.49 10.46 25.23
N ALA A 101 6.34 9.60 26.23
CA ALA A 101 6.02 8.19 26.03
C ALA A 101 4.84 8.11 25.04
N ASP A 102 5.10 7.56 23.86
CA ASP A 102 4.09 7.34 22.82
C ASP A 102 3.01 6.46 23.48
N VAL A 103 1.93 7.09 23.96
CA VAL A 103 0.78 6.38 24.48
C VAL A 103 0.29 5.53 23.33
N GLU A 104 0.41 4.20 23.45
CA GLU A 104 0.00 3.25 22.43
C GLU A 104 -1.54 3.32 22.32
N LEU A 105 -2.04 4.25 21.50
CA LEU A 105 -3.48 4.48 21.33
C LEU A 105 -4.19 3.27 20.68
N VAL A 106 -3.44 2.38 20.01
CA VAL A 106 -3.94 1.15 19.40
C VAL A 106 -3.20 -0.06 19.95
N PRO A 107 -3.76 -0.73 20.97
CA PRO A 107 -3.23 -1.99 21.45
C PRO A 107 -3.17 -3.01 20.30
N ALA A 108 -2.07 -3.75 20.20
CA ALA A 108 -1.88 -4.81 19.20
C ALA A 108 -3.06 -5.79 19.14
N ASP A 109 -3.58 -6.13 20.32
CA ASP A 109 -4.67 -7.08 20.50
C ASP A 109 -5.96 -6.65 19.82
N LEU A 110 -6.16 -5.35 19.66
CA LEU A 110 -7.37 -4.79 19.06
C LEU A 110 -7.41 -5.01 17.54
N LEU A 111 -6.26 -5.19 16.89
CA LEU A 111 -6.17 -5.53 15.46
C LEU A 111 -6.35 -7.03 15.18
N ILE A 112 -6.35 -7.86 16.23
CA ILE A 112 -6.56 -9.31 16.07
C ILE A 112 -8.05 -9.60 15.86
N ASP A 113 -8.94 -8.81 16.45
CA ASP A 113 -10.39 -8.91 16.25
C ASP A 113 -10.93 -7.73 15.40
N PRO A 114 -11.17 -7.96 14.09
CA PRO A 114 -11.69 -6.93 13.20
C PRO A 114 -13.02 -6.34 13.66
N LYS A 115 -13.86 -7.11 14.36
CA LYS A 115 -15.17 -6.65 14.82
C LYS A 115 -15.04 -5.69 16.00
N ALA A 116 -14.17 -6.01 16.95
CA ALA A 116 -13.86 -5.13 18.07
C ALA A 116 -13.25 -3.80 17.58
N PHE A 117 -12.33 -3.86 16.61
CA PHE A 117 -11.76 -2.67 15.99
C PHE A 117 -12.81 -1.81 15.30
N ALA A 118 -13.67 -2.42 14.47
CA ALA A 118 -14.74 -1.70 13.79
C ALA A 118 -15.71 -1.03 14.78
N GLY A 119 -16.05 -1.70 15.88
CA GLY A 119 -16.86 -1.13 16.96
C GLY A 119 -16.21 0.11 17.58
N ARG A 120 -14.92 0.04 17.88
CA ARG A 120 -14.17 1.18 18.45
C ARG A 120 -14.09 2.36 17.49
N VAL A 121 -13.82 2.10 16.21
CA VAL A 121 -13.82 3.15 15.17
C VAL A 121 -15.21 3.75 15.01
N ALA A 122 -16.29 2.99 15.16
CA ALA A 122 -17.64 3.54 15.06
C ALA A 122 -17.98 4.50 16.22
N THR A 123 -17.49 4.23 17.42
CA THR A 123 -17.81 5.02 18.63
C THR A 123 -16.86 6.20 18.89
N ALA A 124 -15.68 6.20 18.29
CA ALA A 124 -14.67 7.22 18.52
C ALA A 124 -15.01 8.57 17.85
N PRO A 125 -14.54 9.71 18.41
CA PRO A 125 -14.66 11.02 17.76
C PRO A 125 -13.86 11.05 16.44
N LEU A 126 -14.23 11.95 15.51
CA LEU A 126 -13.68 11.97 14.14
C LEU A 126 -12.15 11.99 14.09
N ASP A 127 -11.49 12.84 14.88
CA ASP A 127 -10.03 12.91 14.92
C ASP A 127 -9.39 11.62 15.45
N GLU A 128 -9.98 10.98 16.46
CA GLU A 128 -9.49 9.69 16.96
C GLU A 128 -9.73 8.58 15.93
N ARG A 129 -10.87 8.58 15.23
CA ARG A 129 -11.15 7.63 14.15
C ARG A 129 -10.09 7.66 13.05
N MET A 130 -9.72 8.86 12.62
CA MET A 130 -8.66 9.04 11.62
C MET A 130 -7.33 8.46 12.13
N GLN A 131 -6.94 8.80 13.37
CA GLN A 131 -5.70 8.27 13.97
C GLN A 131 -5.72 6.74 14.14
N LEU A 132 -6.87 6.15 14.50
CA LEU A 132 -7.02 4.70 14.63
C LEU A 132 -6.84 4.00 13.28
N LEU A 133 -7.45 4.53 12.21
CA LEU A 133 -7.34 3.98 10.86
C LEU A 133 -5.92 4.13 10.28
N GLU A 134 -5.29 5.28 10.49
CA GLU A 134 -3.90 5.53 10.08
C GLU A 134 -2.95 4.54 10.74
N ARG A 135 -3.00 4.42 12.08
CA ARG A 135 -2.17 3.47 12.83
C ARG A 135 -2.44 2.02 12.47
N ALA A 136 -3.70 1.64 12.24
CA ALA A 136 -4.05 0.29 11.79
C ALA A 136 -3.41 -0.01 10.41
N GLY A 137 -3.52 0.94 9.47
CA GLY A 137 -2.88 0.84 8.17
C GLY A 137 -1.35 0.69 8.28
N ASP A 138 -0.71 1.56 9.07
CA ASP A 138 0.74 1.55 9.30
C ASP A 138 1.20 0.23 9.91
N ARG A 139 0.46 -0.28 10.91
CA ARG A 139 0.81 -1.53 11.59
C ARG A 139 0.70 -2.74 10.66
N HIS A 140 -0.34 -2.83 9.85
CA HIS A 140 -0.46 -3.87 8.83
C HIS A 140 0.67 -3.82 7.80
N LEU A 141 1.08 -2.60 7.41
CA LEU A 141 2.15 -2.38 6.46
C LEU A 141 3.53 -2.75 7.04
N ILE A 142 3.84 -2.30 8.26
CA ILE A 142 5.15 -2.43 8.89
C ILE A 142 5.35 -3.83 9.49
N GLU A 143 4.40 -4.32 10.29
CA GLU A 143 4.58 -5.59 11.04
C GLU A 143 4.36 -6.82 10.17
N ARG A 144 3.37 -6.77 9.27
CA ARG A 144 2.93 -7.94 8.48
C ARG A 144 3.28 -7.84 7.01
N GLY A 145 3.65 -6.66 6.51
CA GLY A 145 3.82 -6.43 5.06
C GLY A 145 2.52 -6.62 4.27
N ASP A 146 1.36 -6.57 4.93
CA ASP A 146 0.06 -6.81 4.32
C ASP A 146 -0.48 -5.52 3.69
N VAL A 147 -0.04 -5.29 2.45
CA VAL A 147 -0.42 -4.10 1.67
C VAL A 147 -1.93 -4.05 1.42
N GLN A 148 -2.62 -5.19 1.30
CA GLN A 148 -4.06 -5.19 1.00
C GLN A 148 -4.87 -4.72 2.20
N ALA A 149 -4.56 -5.22 3.40
CA ALA A 149 -5.17 -4.75 4.63
C ALA A 149 -4.86 -3.26 4.88
N ALA A 150 -3.60 -2.84 4.69
CA ALA A 150 -3.22 -1.43 4.82
C ALA A 150 -4.02 -0.51 3.87
N LEU A 151 -4.13 -0.89 2.59
CA LEU A 151 -4.93 -0.15 1.62
C LEU A 151 -6.41 -0.03 2.01
N TYR A 152 -6.98 -1.09 2.60
CA TYR A 152 -8.37 -1.06 3.06
C TYR A 152 -8.58 0.05 4.12
N TYR A 153 -7.72 0.10 5.14
CA TYR A 153 -7.81 1.12 6.19
C TYR A 153 -7.49 2.53 5.68
N TYR A 154 -6.48 2.69 4.83
CA TYR A 154 -6.16 4.00 4.26
C TYR A 154 -7.24 4.54 3.34
N ARG A 155 -7.95 3.69 2.59
CA ARG A 155 -9.12 4.14 1.81
C ARG A 155 -10.21 4.69 2.71
N GLN A 156 -10.54 3.95 3.77
CA GLN A 156 -11.52 4.40 4.76
C GLN A 156 -11.08 5.70 5.45
N LEU A 157 -9.78 5.87 5.70
CA LEU A 157 -9.21 7.12 6.21
C LEU A 157 -9.40 8.29 5.22
N LEU A 158 -9.09 8.07 3.93
CA LEU A 158 -9.23 9.07 2.88
C LEU A 158 -10.67 9.51 2.64
N ASP A 159 -11.64 8.62 2.88
CA ASP A 159 -13.05 8.96 2.77
C ASP A 159 -13.57 9.78 3.96
N LEU A 160 -12.88 9.73 5.12
CA LEU A 160 -13.21 10.54 6.30
C LEU A 160 -12.47 11.88 6.35
N LEU A 161 -11.38 12.03 5.59
CA LEU A 161 -10.55 13.24 5.59
C LEU A 161 -11.31 14.43 4.96
N PRO A 162 -11.37 15.60 5.63
CA PRO A 162 -11.91 16.80 5.01
C PRO A 162 -11.04 17.23 3.82
N ALA A 163 -11.65 17.85 2.81
CA ALA A 163 -10.96 18.25 1.57
C ALA A 163 -9.69 19.08 1.81
N THR A 164 -9.67 19.90 2.89
CA THR A 164 -8.50 20.69 3.29
C THR A 164 -7.32 19.84 3.72
N ARG A 165 -7.54 18.75 4.46
CA ARG A 165 -6.47 17.82 4.89
C ARG A 165 -6.08 16.81 3.81
N GLN A 166 -6.91 16.60 2.77
CA GLN A 166 -6.58 15.68 1.68
C GLN A 166 -5.40 16.18 0.83
N THR A 167 -5.20 17.50 0.76
CA THR A 167 -4.10 18.13 0.02
C THR A 167 -2.85 18.35 0.88
N GLU A 168 -2.96 18.24 2.19
CA GLU A 168 -1.83 18.35 3.12
C GLU A 168 -0.99 17.05 3.11
N LEU A 169 0.21 17.16 2.56
CA LEU A 169 1.21 16.09 2.58
C LEU A 169 2.05 16.21 3.85
N ASN A 170 1.95 15.23 4.74
CA ASN A 170 2.76 15.19 5.96
C ASN A 170 4.01 14.32 5.71
N PRO A 171 5.23 14.82 6.02
CA PRO A 171 6.45 14.02 5.85
C PRO A 171 6.49 12.77 6.75
N ASN A 172 5.67 12.71 7.79
CA ASN A 172 5.55 11.55 8.67
C ASN A 172 4.54 10.50 8.16
N ASP A 173 3.81 10.77 7.07
CA ASP A 173 2.90 9.80 6.48
C ASP A 173 3.69 8.57 5.99
N SER A 174 3.08 7.38 6.11
CA SER A 174 3.64 6.20 5.47
C SER A 174 3.75 6.39 3.96
N TRP A 175 4.76 5.81 3.33
CA TRP A 175 4.99 5.94 1.88
C TRP A 175 3.73 5.57 1.07
N LEU A 176 2.96 4.60 1.56
CA LEU A 176 1.75 4.14 0.90
C LEU A 176 0.63 5.18 1.01
N LEU A 177 0.37 5.69 2.21
CA LEU A 177 -0.61 6.76 2.42
C LEU A 177 -0.25 8.02 1.63
N PHE A 178 1.02 8.41 1.64
CA PHE A 178 1.54 9.52 0.86
C PHE A 178 1.27 9.35 -0.65
N SER A 179 1.53 8.16 -1.20
CA SER A 179 1.27 7.87 -2.62
C SER A 179 -0.23 7.94 -2.98
N LEU A 180 -1.11 7.52 -2.06
CA LEU A 180 -2.56 7.60 -2.27
C LEU A 180 -3.07 9.05 -2.24
N LYS A 181 -2.57 9.87 -1.30
CA LYS A 181 -2.86 11.31 -1.27
C LYS A 181 -2.42 11.99 -2.56
N GLN A 182 -1.21 11.72 -3.03
CA GLN A 182 -0.72 12.26 -4.32
C GLN A 182 -1.60 11.86 -5.51
N ALA A 183 -2.02 10.59 -5.58
CA ALA A 183 -2.90 10.13 -6.64
C ALA A 183 -4.24 10.90 -6.64
N ARG A 184 -4.84 11.11 -5.46
CA ARG A 184 -6.11 11.84 -5.31
C ARG A 184 -5.98 13.34 -5.63
N ILE A 185 -4.85 13.97 -5.27
CA ILE A 185 -4.55 15.35 -5.67
C ILE A 185 -4.48 15.45 -7.19
N LYS A 186 -3.80 14.49 -7.85
CA LYS A 186 -3.68 14.46 -9.32
C LYS A 186 -5.02 14.28 -10.02
N GLU A 187 -5.95 13.53 -9.44
CA GLU A 187 -7.32 13.38 -9.96
C GLU A 187 -8.16 14.65 -9.79
N THR A 188 -7.95 15.39 -8.69
CA THR A 188 -8.70 16.61 -8.38
C THR A 188 -8.28 17.80 -9.24
N ILE A 189 -7.02 17.87 -9.68
CA ILE A 189 -6.55 18.92 -10.61
C ILE A 189 -7.20 18.63 -11.97
N PRO A 190 -8.21 19.40 -12.39
CA PRO A 190 -8.87 19.17 -13.67
C PRO A 190 -7.81 19.34 -14.76
N ASN A 191 -7.79 18.46 -15.76
CA ASN A 191 -6.96 18.63 -16.95
C ASN A 191 -7.47 19.85 -17.75
N GLU A 192 -7.14 21.05 -17.28
CA GLU A 192 -7.44 22.32 -17.95
C GLU A 192 -6.76 22.41 -19.32
N ASN A 193 -5.81 21.52 -19.60
CA ASN A 193 -5.05 21.43 -20.85
C ASN A 193 -5.72 20.56 -21.95
N ALA A 194 -6.96 20.07 -21.76
CA ALA A 194 -7.62 19.20 -22.75
C ALA A 194 -8.53 19.94 -23.77
N SER A 195 -8.54 21.28 -23.77
CA SER A 195 -9.51 22.09 -24.55
C SER A 195 -8.85 23.05 -25.57
N THR A 196 -7.71 22.69 -26.15
CA THR A 196 -7.08 23.43 -27.27
C THR A 196 -6.91 22.57 -28.49
#